data_AF-A0A5J6CQ95-F1
#
_entry.id   AF-A0A5J6CQ95-F1
#
_cell.length_a   1.000
_cell.length_b   1.000
_cell.length_c   1.000
_cell.angle_alpha   90.00
_cell.angle_beta   90.00
_cell.angle_gamma   90.00
#
_symmetry.space_group_name_H-M   'P 1'
#
loop_
_entity.id
_entity.type
_entity.pdbx_description
1 polymer ?
#
loop_
_entity_poly.entity_id
_entity_poly.type
_entity_poly.pdbx_seq_one_letter_code
_entity_poly.pdbx_strand_id
1 'polypeptide(L)'
;PRTSLLLAFTLLCLLWTQVVGTFPAMSLSRLFANAVLRAQHLHQLAADTFKEFERTYIPEGQRYSIQNTQVAFCFSETIPAPTGKNEAQQKS
;
A
#
# COMPACT_ATOMS: atom_id res chain seq x y z
N PRO A 1 -16.70 13.89 48.34
CA PRO A 1 -15.77 14.41 47.30
C PRO A 1 -14.86 13.34 46.64
N ARG A 2 -14.16 12.48 47.40
CA ARG A 2 -13.22 11.48 46.84
C ARG A 2 -13.87 10.42 45.94
N THR A 3 -15.03 9.90 46.33
CA THR A 3 -15.78 8.89 45.55
C THR A 3 -16.34 9.43 44.24
N SER A 4 -16.77 10.69 44.23
CA SER A 4 -17.25 11.40 43.02
C SER A 4 -16.13 11.63 42.00
N LEU A 5 -14.91 11.93 42.48
CA LEU A 5 -13.72 12.10 41.64
C LEU A 5 -13.29 10.79 41.00
N LEU A 6 -13.33 9.68 41.75
CA LEU A 6 -13.08 8.34 41.24
C LEU A 6 -14.11 7.95 40.17
N LEU A 7 -15.40 8.21 40.40
CA LEU A 7 -16.44 7.95 39.41
C LEU A 7 -16.24 8.78 38.13
N ALA A 8 -15.97 10.07 38.25
CA ALA A 8 -15.69 10.93 37.10
C ALA A 8 -14.49 10.42 36.29
N PHE A 9 -13.42 9.97 36.97
CA PHE A 9 -12.26 9.38 36.33
C PHE A 9 -12.60 8.06 35.61
N THR A 10 -13.35 7.16 36.23
CA THR A 10 -13.76 5.90 35.59
C THR A 10 -14.63 6.14 34.35
N LEU A 11 -15.53 7.12 34.39
CA LEU A 11 -16.37 7.49 33.25
C LEU A 11 -15.52 8.08 32.11
N LEU A 12 -14.52 8.91 32.45
CA LEU A 12 -13.58 9.47 31.48
C LEU A 12 -12.75 8.37 30.80
N CYS A 13 -12.26 7.38 31.57
CA CYS A 13 -11.53 6.25 31.03
C CYS A 13 -12.39 5.37 30.12
N LEU A 14 -13.64 5.09 30.51
CA LEU A 14 -14.57 4.31 29.70
C LEU A 14 -14.91 5.02 28.37
N LEU A 15 -15.13 6.33 28.42
CA LEU A 15 -15.36 7.15 27.23
C LEU A 15 -14.14 7.13 26.29
N TRP A 16 -12.93 7.17 26.84
CA TRP A 16 -11.69 7.05 26.07
C TRP A 16 -11.52 5.66 25.44
N THR A 17 -11.88 4.59 26.15
CA THR A 17 -11.81 3.22 25.60
C THR A 17 -12.78 2.99 24.45
N GLN A 18 -13.94 3.66 24.43
CA GLN A 18 -14.85 3.61 23.29
C GLN A 18 -14.23 4.25 22.04
N VAL A 19 -13.49 5.36 22.18
CA VAL A 19 -12.79 6.03 21.08
C VAL A 19 -11.62 5.19 20.55
N VAL A 20 -10.95 4.41 21.41
CA VAL A 20 -9.87 3.49 21.00
C VAL A 20 -10.41 2.17 20.44
N GLY A 21 -11.67 1.82 20.73
CA GLY A 21 -12.32 0.58 20.29
C GLY A 21 -13.08 0.65 18.96
N THR A 22 -13.15 1.80 18.28
CA THR A 22 -13.91 1.94 17.02
C THR A 22 -13.19 1.37 15.80
N PHE A 23 -11.93 0.95 15.93
CA PHE A 23 -11.29 0.11 14.92
C PHE A 23 -11.51 -1.34 15.30
N PRO A 24 -12.27 -2.13 14.51
CA PRO A 24 -12.33 -3.56 14.74
C PRO A 24 -10.88 -4.06 14.72
N ALA A 25 -10.47 -4.78 15.77
CA ALA A 25 -9.15 -5.38 15.85
C ALA A 25 -8.97 -6.29 14.64
N MET A 26 -8.39 -5.74 13.57
CA MET A 26 -8.35 -6.39 12.28
C MET A 26 -7.32 -7.50 12.39
N SER A 27 -7.72 -8.75 12.14
CA SER A 27 -6.79 -9.86 12.17
C SER A 27 -5.66 -9.61 11.17
N LEU A 28 -4.46 -10.12 11.48
CA LEU A 28 -3.31 -10.06 10.59
C LEU A 28 -3.63 -10.59 9.18
N SER A 29 -4.44 -11.64 9.08
CA SER A 29 -4.92 -12.17 7.80
C SER A 29 -5.78 -11.17 7.01
N ARG A 30 -6.66 -10.42 7.67
CA ARG A 30 -7.48 -9.38 7.01
C ARG A 30 -6.63 -8.20 6.56
N LEU A 31 -5.62 -7.81 7.35
CA LEU A 31 -4.66 -6.78 6.98
C LEU A 31 -3.89 -7.18 5.72
N PHE A 32 -3.31 -8.39 5.69
CA PHE A 32 -2.61 -8.88 4.51
C PHE A 32 -3.51 -8.99 3.28
N ALA A 33 -4.72 -9.54 3.43
CA ALA A 33 -5.66 -9.63 2.31
C ALA A 33 -6.02 -8.24 1.75
N ASN A 34 -6.26 -7.26 2.62
CA ASN A 34 -6.56 -5.89 2.20
C ASN A 34 -5.36 -5.25 1.48
N ALA A 35 -4.15 -5.40 2.03
CA ALA A 35 -2.93 -4.88 1.44
C ALA A 35 -2.65 -5.49 0.06
N VAL A 36 -2.76 -6.82 -0.07
CA VAL A 36 -2.54 -7.53 -1.35
C VAL A 36 -3.56 -7.10 -2.39
N LEU A 37 -4.84 -7.03 -2.05
CA LEU A 37 -5.89 -6.59 -2.97
C LEU A 37 -5.66 -5.16 -3.46
N ARG A 38 -5.28 -4.25 -2.55
CA ARG A 38 -4.97 -2.86 -2.92
C ARG A 38 -3.72 -2.76 -3.79
N ALA A 39 -2.66 -3.49 -3.46
CA ALA A 39 -1.43 -3.51 -4.24
C ALA A 39 -1.69 -4.03 -5.66
N GLN A 40 -2.48 -5.11 -5.80
CA GLN A 40 -2.87 -5.64 -7.11
C GLN A 40 -3.68 -4.63 -7.91
N HIS A 41 -4.68 -4.00 -7.30
CA HIS A 41 -5.49 -2.98 -7.97
C HIS A 41 -4.64 -1.79 -8.44
N LEU A 42 -3.72 -1.31 -7.59
CA LEU A 42 -2.81 -0.23 -7.94
C LEU A 42 -1.87 -0.62 -9.10
N HIS A 43 -1.37 -1.86 -9.11
CA HIS A 43 -0.54 -2.35 -10.20
C HIS A 43 -1.29 -2.37 -11.54
N GLN A 44 -2.53 -2.89 -11.54
CA GLN A 44 -3.38 -2.91 -12.72
C GLN A 44 -3.68 -1.48 -13.22
N LEU A 45 -4.10 -0.60 -12.31
CA LEU A 45 -4.38 0.79 -12.64
C LEU A 45 -3.15 1.51 -13.24
N ALA A 46 -1.97 1.30 -12.67
CA ALA A 46 -0.74 1.88 -13.18
C ALA A 46 -0.40 1.35 -14.58
N ALA A 47 -0.52 0.03 -14.81
CA ALA A 47 -0.28 -0.59 -16.10
C ALA A 47 -1.24 -0.06 -17.18
N ASP A 48 -2.54 0.02 -16.86
CA ASP A 48 -3.56 0.51 -17.79
C ASP A 48 -3.36 2.00 -18.10
N THR A 49 -3.05 2.80 -17.09
CA THR A 49 -2.76 4.24 -17.25
C THR A 49 -1.53 4.46 -18.13
N PHE A 50 -0.45 3.69 -17.89
CA PHE A 50 0.76 3.77 -18.69
C PHE A 50 0.50 3.39 -20.15
N LYS A 51 -0.23 2.28 -20.37
CA LYS A 51 -0.59 1.82 -21.70
C LYS A 51 -1.41 2.85 -22.48
N GLU A 52 -2.40 3.49 -21.84
CA GLU A 52 -3.21 4.51 -22.49
C GLU A 52 -2.42 5.79 -22.79
N PHE A 53 -1.49 6.16 -21.89
CA PHE A 53 -0.56 7.25 -22.13
C PHE A 53 0.31 6.97 -23.37
N GLU A 54 0.93 5.79 -23.46
CA GLU A 54 1.76 5.42 -24.61
C GLU A 54 0.98 5.42 -25.92
N ARG A 55 -0.27 4.93 -25.89
CA ARG A 55 -1.14 4.91 -27.08
C ARG A 55 -1.50 6.31 -27.56
N THR A 56 -1.78 7.22 -26.62
CA THR A 56 -2.29 8.56 -26.92
C THR A 56 -1.18 9.53 -27.29
N TYR A 57 -0.04 9.46 -26.61
CA TYR A 57 0.98 10.51 -26.68
C TYR A 57 2.28 10.06 -27.34
N ILE A 58 2.52 8.74 -27.48
CA ILE A 58 3.73 8.25 -28.14
C ILE A 58 3.40 7.75 -29.55
N PRO A 59 3.98 8.38 -30.60
CA PRO A 59 3.85 7.90 -31.97
C PRO A 59 4.37 6.47 -32.12
N GLU A 60 3.66 5.63 -32.87
CA GLU A 60 4.00 4.22 -33.13
C GLU A 60 5.48 4.01 -33.48
N GLY A 61 6.03 4.86 -34.37
CA GLY A 61 7.43 4.77 -34.82
C GLY A 61 8.48 5.11 -33.75
N GLN A 62 8.10 5.77 -32.65
CA GLN A 62 8.99 6.10 -31.54
C GLN A 62 8.86 5.15 -30.34
N ARG A 63 7.82 4.31 -30.24
CA ARG A 63 7.65 3.39 -29.09
C ARG A 63 8.83 2.45 -28.89
N TYR A 64 9.37 1.91 -30.00
CA TYR A 64 10.55 1.04 -29.96
C TYR A 64 11.84 1.79 -29.60
N SER A 65 11.93 3.10 -29.88
CA SER A 65 13.09 3.93 -29.53
C SER A 65 13.04 4.38 -28.07
N ILE A 66 11.85 4.68 -27.54
CA ILE A 66 11.65 5.13 -26.16
C ILE A 66 11.89 3.98 -25.19
N GLN A 67 11.53 2.74 -25.55
CA GLN A 67 11.88 1.56 -24.74
C GLN A 67 13.40 1.43 -24.50
N ASN A 68 14.22 1.92 -25.44
CA ASN A 68 15.68 1.91 -25.35
C ASN A 68 16.27 3.20 -24.72
N THR A 69 15.45 4.24 -24.54
CA THR A 69 15.86 5.56 -24.00
C THR A 69 15.19 5.85 -22.65
N GLN A 70 14.52 4.88 -22.04
CA GLN A 70 13.79 5.05 -20.79
C GLN A 70 14.74 5.42 -19.64
N VAL A 71 14.94 6.72 -19.47
CA VAL A 71 15.40 7.35 -18.22
C VAL A 71 14.20 7.38 -17.27
N ALA A 72 13.59 6.22 -17.03
CA ALA A 72 12.54 6.06 -16.05
C ALA A 72 13.22 5.84 -14.71
N PHE A 73 13.40 6.92 -13.96
CA PHE A 73 13.93 6.84 -12.61
C PHE A 73 12.94 6.08 -11.72
N CYS A 74 13.20 4.80 -11.49
CA CYS A 74 12.42 4.00 -10.56
C CYS A 74 12.98 4.23 -9.15
N PHE A 75 12.12 4.53 -8.19
CA PHE A 75 12.53 4.64 -6.78
C PHE A 75 13.20 3.36 -6.24
N SER A 76 13.00 2.24 -6.92
CA SER A 76 13.59 0.94 -6.60
C SER A 76 14.81 0.57 -7.45
N GLU A 77 15.39 1.44 -8.28
CA GLU A 77 16.53 1.08 -9.15
C GLU A 77 17.71 0.47 -8.37
N THR A 78 17.97 0.96 -7.15
CA THR A 78 19.08 0.49 -6.31
C THR A 78 18.71 -0.73 -5.45
N ILE A 79 17.44 -1.16 -5.46
CA ILE A 79 16.94 -2.29 -4.67
C ILE A 79 16.65 -3.44 -5.63
N PRO A 80 17.43 -4.54 -5.60
CA PRO A 80 17.20 -5.65 -6.51
C PRO A 80 15.83 -6.30 -6.20
N ALA A 81 14.94 -6.23 -7.18
CA ALA A 81 13.65 -6.91 -7.14
C ALA A 81 13.89 -8.43 -7.20
N PRO A 82 13.29 -9.23 -6.31
CA PRO A 82 13.34 -10.67 -6.43
C PRO A 82 12.57 -11.07 -7.71
N THR A 83 13.30 -11.59 -8.70
CA THR A 83 12.73 -12.00 -10.00
C THR A 83 12.33 -13.47 -10.01
N GLY A 84 12.92 -14.25 -9.09
CA GLY A 84 12.60 -15.66 -8.92
C GLY A 84 11.92 -15.99 -7.60
N LYS A 85 11.19 -17.11 -7.57
CA LYS A 85 10.58 -17.67 -6.36
C LYS A 85 11.60 -17.93 -5.26
N ASN A 86 12.77 -18.49 -5.61
CA ASN A 86 13.82 -18.82 -4.65
C ASN A 86 14.42 -17.56 -4.01
N GLU A 87 14.61 -16.50 -4.79
CA GLU A 87 15.11 -15.20 -4.32
C GLU A 87 14.13 -14.51 -3.38
N ALA A 88 12.82 -14.60 -3.68
CA ALA A 88 11.76 -14.08 -2.83
C ALA A 88 11.68 -14.81 -1.47
N GLN A 89 11.97 -16.12 -1.44
CA GLN A 89 11.91 -16.93 -0.21
C GLN A 89 13.16 -16.79 0.68
N GLN A 90 14.33 -16.46 0.11
CA GLN A 90 15.57 -16.29 0.88
C GLN A 90 15.65 -14.97 1.65
N LYS A 91 14.91 -13.94 1.23
CA LYS A 91 14.81 -12.68 1.97
C LYS A 91 13.76 -12.83 3.08
N SER A 92 14.21 -12.99 4.32
CA SER A 92 13.38 -12.93 5.53
C SER A 92 13.83 -11.82 6.46
#